data_AF-A0A0L0HH95-F1
#
_entry.id   AF-A0A0L0HH95-F1
#
_cell.length_a   1.000
_cell.length_b   1.000
_cell.length_c   1.000
_cell.angle_alpha   90.00
_cell.angle_beta   90.00
_cell.angle_gamma   90.00
#
_symmetry.space_group_name_H-M   'P 1'
#
loop_
_entity.id
_entity.type
_entity.pdbx_description
1 polymer ?
#
loop_
_entity_poly.entity_id
_entity_poly.type
_entity_poly.pdbx_seq_one_letter_code
_entity_poly.pdbx_strand_id
1 'polypeptide(L)'
;MSGKYIVVFKSDTPQEVINKAANDVEASGGTIGHRYDSVMKGFSATLPDNVLTTFQSHDKVDYIEADGEVSAYAKSKGIGK
;
A
#
# COMPACT_ATOMS: atom_id res chain seq x y z
N MET A 1 -10.02 -9.76 9.80
CA MET A 1 -10.59 -9.13 8.59
C MET A 1 -9.44 -8.92 7.60
N SER A 2 -9.75 -8.60 6.35
CA SER A 2 -8.74 -8.23 5.34
C SER A 2 -9.15 -6.94 4.66
N GLY A 3 -8.16 -6.09 4.38
CA GLY A 3 -8.34 -4.82 3.68
C GLY A 3 -7.42 -4.72 2.48
N LYS A 4 -7.74 -3.84 1.54
CA LYS A 4 -6.86 -3.51 0.43
C LYS A 4 -6.00 -2.32 0.80
N TYR A 5 -4.71 -2.39 0.50
CA TYR A 5 -3.73 -1.37 0.85
C TYR A 5 -2.73 -1.18 -0.27
N ILE A 6 -2.15 0.01 -0.36
CA ILE A 6 -0.95 0.28 -1.14
C ILE A 6 0.20 0.43 -0.15
N VAL A 7 1.20 -0.44 -0.28
CA VAL A 7 2.42 -0.42 0.52
C VAL A 7 3.52 0.23 -0.30
N VAL A 8 4.00 1.37 0.19
CA VAL A 8 5.04 2.17 -0.45
C VAL A 8 6.33 2.05 0.36
N PHE A 9 7.43 1.78 -0.33
CA PHE A 9 8.76 1.66 0.25
C PHE A 9 9.59 2.90 -0.05
N LYS A 10 10.59 3.15 0.81
CA LYS A 10 11.57 4.22 0.62
C LYS A 10 12.29 4.04 -0.71
N SER A 11 12.68 5.14 -1.35
CA SER A 11 13.32 5.13 -2.68
C SER A 11 14.66 4.39 -2.71
N ASP A 12 15.39 4.33 -1.59
CA ASP A 12 16.63 3.56 -1.43
C ASP A 12 16.41 2.04 -1.32
N THR A 13 15.15 1.59 -1.16
CA THR A 13 14.84 0.19 -0.93
C THR A 13 15.22 -0.65 -2.16
N PRO A 14 16.04 -1.70 -2.00
CA PRO A 14 16.37 -2.62 -3.08
C PRO A 14 15.15 -3.41 -3.57
N GLN A 15 15.09 -3.71 -4.87
CA GLN A 15 13.96 -4.45 -5.46
C GLN A 15 13.79 -5.84 -4.84
N GLU A 16 14.89 -6.49 -4.44
CA GLU A 16 14.87 -7.78 -3.75
C GLU A 16 14.10 -7.73 -2.42
N VAL A 17 14.18 -6.63 -1.68
CA VAL A 17 13.48 -6.45 -0.40
C VAL A 17 11.99 -6.31 -0.65
N ILE A 18 11.60 -5.56 -1.67
CA ILE A 18 10.20 -5.40 -2.10
C ILE A 18 9.63 -6.74 -2.56
N ASN A 19 10.40 -7.51 -3.33
CA ASN A 19 10.02 -8.84 -3.78
C ASN A 19 9.84 -9.81 -2.59
N LYS A 20 10.76 -9.78 -1.63
CA LYS A 20 10.65 -10.59 -0.42
C LYS A 20 9.40 -10.21 0.38
N ALA A 21 9.17 -8.92 0.58
CA ALA A 21 7.98 -8.42 1.27
C ALA A 21 6.69 -8.88 0.58
N ALA A 22 6.64 -8.85 -0.75
CA ALA A 22 5.49 -9.35 -1.49
C ALA A 22 5.28 -10.86 -1.30
N ASN A 23 6.35 -11.66 -1.32
CA ASN A 23 6.27 -13.09 -1.03
C ASN A 23 5.80 -13.37 0.41
N ASP A 24 6.27 -12.58 1.39
CA ASP A 24 5.88 -12.70 2.80
C ASP A 24 4.37 -12.41 2.97
N VAL A 25 3.81 -11.46 2.20
CA VAL A 25 2.37 -11.19 2.15
C VAL A 25 1.60 -12.39 1.64
N GLU A 26 2.02 -12.98 0.51
CA GLU A 26 1.35 -14.16 -0.07
C GLU A 26 1.43 -15.37 0.87
N ALA A 27 2.60 -15.60 1.47
CA ALA A 27 2.80 -16.66 2.45
C ALA A 27 1.94 -16.49 3.71
N SER A 28 1.58 -15.25 4.05
CA SER A 28 0.73 -14.91 5.20
C SER A 28 -0.77 -14.92 4.86
N GLY A 29 -1.16 -15.37 3.68
CA GLY A 29 -2.56 -15.43 3.23
C GLY A 29 -3.09 -14.10 2.69
N GLY A 30 -2.21 -13.14 2.41
CA GLY A 30 -2.55 -11.95 1.62
C GLY A 30 -2.45 -12.21 0.12
N THR A 31 -2.75 -11.19 -0.68
CA THR A 31 -2.68 -11.29 -2.15
C THR A 31 -2.08 -10.02 -2.71
N ILE A 32 -1.12 -10.15 -3.61
CA ILE A 32 -0.51 -9.02 -4.31
C ILE A 32 -1.40 -8.59 -5.47
N GLY A 33 -1.62 -7.28 -5.56
CA GLY A 33 -2.27 -6.61 -6.68
C GLY A 33 -1.24 -6.03 -7.64
N HIS A 34 -1.33 -4.72 -7.85
CA HIS A 34 -0.47 -4.00 -8.78
C HIS A 34 0.92 -3.77 -8.19
N ARG A 35 1.97 -3.86 -9.00
CA ARG A 35 3.35 -3.55 -8.60
C ARG A 35 3.75 -2.18 -9.16
N TYR A 36 4.48 -1.42 -8.37
CA TYR A 36 5.04 -0.12 -8.73
C TYR A 36 6.56 -0.22 -8.65
N ASP A 37 7.23 -0.05 -9.78
CA ASP A 37 8.69 -0.22 -9.94
C ASP A 37 9.40 1.04 -10.44
N SER A 38 8.66 2.08 -10.81
CA SER A 38 9.18 3.31 -11.40
C SER A 38 9.23 4.47 -10.39
N VAL A 39 8.30 5.43 -10.49
CA VAL A 39 8.28 6.67 -9.67
C VAL A 39 8.02 6.37 -8.19
N MET A 40 7.25 5.32 -7.92
CA MET A 40 7.04 4.79 -6.59
C MET A 40 7.46 3.33 -6.56
N LYS A 41 8.15 2.96 -5.48
CA LYS A 41 8.55 1.58 -5.20
C LYS A 41 7.54 0.96 -4.24
N GLY A 42 6.75 0.00 -4.70
CA GLY A 42 5.70 -0.56 -3.86
C GLY A 42 4.81 -1.55 -4.56
N PHE A 43 3.74 -1.93 -3.87
CA PHE A 43 2.69 -2.77 -4.43
C PHE A 43 1.36 -2.52 -3.72
N SER A 44 0.25 -2.72 -4.44
CA SER A 44 -1.04 -2.91 -3.79
C SER A 44 -1.19 -4.35 -3.33
N ALA A 45 -1.86 -4.57 -2.21
CA ALA A 45 -2.10 -5.89 -1.67
C ALA A 45 -3.41 -5.93 -0.88
N THR A 46 -4.05 -7.10 -0.88
CA THR A 46 -5.05 -7.45 0.12
C THR A 46 -4.31 -8.04 1.31
N LEU A 47 -4.35 -7.35 2.44
CA LEU A 47 -3.62 -7.71 3.65
C LEU A 47 -4.60 -8.16 4.75
N PRO A 48 -4.33 -9.30 5.41
CA PRO A 48 -4.89 -9.61 6.72
C PRO A 48 -4.46 -8.57 7.77
N ASP A 49 -5.30 -8.31 8.78
CA ASP A 49 -5.00 -7.33 9.84
C ASP A 49 -3.66 -7.59 10.57
N ASN A 50 -3.30 -8.87 10.77
CA ASN A 50 -2.04 -9.29 11.39
C ASN A 50 -0.81 -9.02 10.50
N VAL A 51 -0.99 -8.97 9.19
CA VAL A 51 0.09 -8.66 8.23
C VAL A 51 0.27 -7.15 8.17
N LEU A 52 -0.82 -6.39 8.13
CA LEU A 52 -0.79 -4.92 8.10
C LEU A 52 0.01 -4.32 9.28
N THR A 53 -0.19 -4.83 10.48
CA THR A 53 0.54 -4.38 11.69
C THR A 53 2.05 -4.62 11.60
N THR A 54 2.47 -5.71 10.95
CA THR A 54 3.89 -6.02 10.70
C THR A 54 4.52 -5.02 9.73
N PHE A 55 3.80 -4.67 8.65
CA PHE A 55 4.28 -3.71 7.65
C PHE A 55 4.37 -2.28 8.20
N GLN A 56 3.45 -1.87 9.07
CA GLN A 56 3.50 -0.55 9.71
C GLN A 56 4.78 -0.34 10.56
N SER A 57 5.39 -1.43 11.03
CA SER A 57 6.62 -1.38 11.83
C SER A 57 7.89 -1.61 11.02
N HIS A 58 7.79 -1.80 9.70
CA HIS A 58 8.91 -2.19 8.86
C HIS A 58 9.72 -0.95 8.42
N ASP A 59 11.00 -0.88 8.79
CA ASP A 59 11.86 0.32 8.58
C ASP A 59 11.95 0.79 7.12
N LYS A 60 11.83 -0.13 6.15
CA LYS A 60 11.87 0.20 4.71
C LYS A 60 10.55 0.69 4.12
N VAL A 61 9.44 0.57 4.85
CA VAL A 61 8.16 1.13 4.42
C VAL A 61 8.21 2.63 4.66
N ASP A 62 7.82 3.39 3.64
CA ASP A 62 7.68 4.84 3.71
C ASP A 62 6.30 5.19 4.27
N TYR A 63 5.25 4.65 3.65
CA TYR A 63 3.89 4.73 4.14
C TYR A 63 3.00 3.62 3.60
N ILE A 64 1.86 3.41 4.26
CA ILE A 64 0.80 2.50 3.84
C ILE A 64 -0.49 3.29 3.76
N GLU A 65 -1.18 3.21 2.63
CA GLU A 65 -2.50 3.81 2.44
C GLU A 65 -3.55 2.72 2.20
N ALA A 66 -4.78 2.96 2.64
CA ALA A 66 -5.89 2.08 2.29
C ALA A 66 -6.23 2.26 0.80
N ASP A 67 -6.27 1.15 0.06
CA ASP A 67 -6.67 1.10 -1.35
C ASP A 67 -8.21 1.17 -1.42
N GLY A 68 -8.71 2.40 -1.27
CA GLY A 68 -10.13 2.74 -1.39
C GLY A 68 -10.40 3.58 -2.64
N GLU A 69 -11.65 3.58 -3.11
CA GLU A 69 -12.08 4.61 -4.06
C GLU A 69 -11.80 5.99 -3.43
N VAL A 70 -10.96 6.77 -4.11
CA VAL A 70 -10.81 8.19 -3.80
C VAL A 70 -12.17 8.83 -4.09
N SER A 71 -13.02 8.95 -3.07
CA SER A 71 -14.17 9.83 -3.12
C SER A 71 -13.61 11.25 -3.08
N ALA A 72 -13.19 11.74 -4.25
CA ALA A 72 -12.92 13.15 -4.44
C ALA A 72 -14.21 13.90 -4.12
N TYR A 73 -14.34 14.36 -2.88
CA TYR A 73 -15.34 15.36 -2.51
C TYR A 73 -15.00 16.60 -3.34
N ALA A 74 -15.60 16.71 -4.52
CA ALA A 74 -15.71 17.97 -5.21
C ALA A 74 -16.49 18.90 -4.27
N LYS A 75 -15.76 19.72 -3.51
CA LYS A 75 -16.36 20.81 -2.76
C LYS A 75 -16.99 21.71 -3.80
N SER A 76 -18.29 21.56 -4.04
CA SER A 76 -19.05 22.51 -4.86
C SER A 76 -18.86 23.86 -4.18
N LYS A 77 -18.02 24.68 -4.81
CA LYS A 77 -17.82 26.07 -4.41
C LYS A 77 -19.14 26.74 -4.77
N GLY A 78 -20.03 26.84 -3.78
CA GLY A 78 -21.26 27.62 -3.89
C GLY A 78 -20.88 29.03 -4.28
N ILE A 79 -21.00 29.35 -5.57
CA ILE A 79 -21.08 30.71 -6.06
C ILE A 79 -22.48 31.20 -5.68
N GLY A 80 -22.57 31.68 -4.45
CA GLY A 80 -23.73 32.41 -3.98
C GLY A 80 -23.70 33.83 -4.55
N LYS A 81 -24.70 34.09 -5.41
CA LYS A 81 -25.32 35.37 -5.78
C LYS A 81 -24.47 36.45 -6.46
#